data_AF-A0A259DC60-F1
#
_entry.id   AF-A0A259DC60-F1
#
_cell.length_a   1.000
_cell.length_b   1.000
_cell.length_c   1.000
_cell.angle_alpha   90.00
_cell.angle_beta   90.00
_cell.angle_gamma   90.00
#
_symmetry.space_group_name_H-M   'P 1'
#
loop_
_entity.id
_entity.type
_entity.pdbx_description
1 polymer ?
#
loop_
_entity_poly.entity_id
_entity_poly.type
_entity_poly.pdbx_seq_one_letter_code
_entity_poly.pdbx_strand_id
1 'polypeptide(L)' 'AEANAKRASDILAKAGIPVTTTPETSHGKPLWSVTTRGDAALLARITAQGFKDAYVLKR' A
#
# COMPACT_ATOMS: atom_id res chain seq x y z
N ALA A 1 -5.16 -10.84 -0.34
CA ALA A 1 -6.00 -11.18 -1.51
C ALA A 1 -6.16 -9.95 -2.41
N GLU A 2 -6.15 -10.14 -3.72
CA GLU A 2 -6.17 -9.09 -4.77
C GLU A 2 -7.23 -8.00 -4.56
N ALA A 3 -8.48 -8.39 -4.26
CA ALA A 3 -9.57 -7.43 -4.07
C ALA A 3 -9.30 -6.46 -2.91
N ASN A 4 -8.56 -6.88 -1.87
CA ASN A 4 -8.17 -5.98 -0.78
C ASN A 4 -7.11 -4.98 -1.26
N ALA A 5 -6.15 -5.43 -2.08
CA ALA A 5 -5.12 -4.55 -2.65
C ALA A 5 -5.74 -3.52 -3.62
N LYS A 6 -6.72 -3.94 -4.43
CA LYS A 6 -7.50 -3.01 -5.27
C LYS A 6 -8.23 -1.96 -4.45
N ARG A 7 -8.95 -2.37 -3.39
CA ARG A 7 -9.64 -1.42 -2.49
C ARG A 7 -8.67 -0.44 -1.84
N ALA A 8 -7.50 -0.91 -1.40
CA ALA A 8 -6.47 -0.05 -0.85
C ALA A 8 -5.96 0.96 -1.89
N SER A 9 -5.67 0.50 -3.11
CA SER A 9 -5.25 1.35 -4.21
C SER A 9 -6.28 2.43 -4.55
N ASP A 10 -7.57 2.06 -4.60
CA ASP A 10 -8.66 3.00 -4.93
C ASP A 10 -8.82 4.07 -3.82
N ILE A 11 -8.68 3.72 -2.54
CA ILE A 11 -8.72 4.66 -1.42
C ILE A 11 -7.54 5.64 -1.49
N LEU A 12 -6.32 5.12 -1.69
CA LEU A 12 -5.11 5.95 -1.74
C LEU A 12 -5.09 6.86 -2.98
N ALA A 13 -5.58 6.38 -4.13
CA ALA A 13 -5.73 7.18 -5.33
C ALA A 13 -6.72 8.35 -5.13
N LYS A 14 -7.86 8.12 -4.44
CA LYS A 14 -8.81 9.18 -4.08
C LYS A 14 -8.18 10.24 -3.15
N ALA A 15 -7.20 9.87 -2.34
CA ALA A 15 -6.43 10.78 -1.51
C ALA A 15 -5.28 11.50 -2.26
N GLY A 16 -5.18 11.30 -3.57
CA GLY A 16 -4.13 11.87 -4.42
C GLY A 16 -2.76 11.20 -4.23
N ILE A 17 -2.71 9.98 -3.69
CA ILE A 17 -1.47 9.25 -3.43
C ILE A 17 -1.27 8.23 -4.56
N PRO A 18 -0.28 8.41 -5.44
CA PRO A 18 0.02 7.44 -6.48
C PRO A 18 0.60 6.16 -5.84
N VAL A 19 0.08 5.00 -6.21
CA VAL A 19 0.55 3.71 -5.70
C VAL A 19 0.78 2.72 -6.83
N THR A 20 1.62 1.73 -6.58
CA THR A 20 1.84 0.57 -7.43
C THR A 20 1.33 -0.67 -6.71
N THR A 21 0.47 -1.44 -7.37
CA THR A 21 0.03 -2.76 -6.89
C THR A 21 0.81 -3.84 -7.61
N THR A 22 1.46 -4.73 -6.87
CA THR A 22 2.27 -5.81 -7.43
C THR A 22 1.80 -7.16 -6.88
N PRO A 23 1.41 -8.12 -7.75
CA PRO A 23 1.19 -9.50 -7.33
C PRO A 23 2.54 -10.16 -7.05
N GLU A 24 2.65 -10.87 -5.94
CA GLU A 24 3.86 -11.57 -5.52
C GLU A 24 3.50 -12.95 -4.94
N THR A 25 4.48 -13.84 -4.83
CA THR A 25 4.33 -15.13 -4.14
C THR A 25 5.31 -15.17 -2.98
N SER A 26 4.83 -15.41 -1.77
CA SER A 26 5.67 -15.58 -0.57
C SER A 26 5.24 -16.81 0.20
N HIS A 27 6.21 -17.62 0.59
CA HIS A 27 5.99 -18.92 1.25
C HIS A 27 4.96 -19.80 0.52
N GLY A 28 4.99 -19.79 -0.82
CA GLY A 28 4.05 -20.56 -1.66
C GLY A 28 2.62 -20.03 -1.69
N LYS A 29 2.35 -18.84 -1.13
CA LYS A 29 1.03 -18.21 -1.14
C LYS A 29 1.03 -16.91 -1.97
N PRO A 30 -0.03 -16.66 -2.75
CA PRO A 30 -0.16 -15.41 -3.48
C PRO A 30 -0.44 -14.26 -2.50
N LEU A 31 0.31 -13.18 -2.65
CA LEU A 31 0.13 -11.92 -1.95
C LEU A 31 0.09 -10.76 -2.94
N TRP A 32 -0.40 -9.62 -2.48
CA TRP A 32 -0.42 -8.40 -3.26
C TRP A 32 0.12 -7.28 -2.40
N SER A 33 1.16 -6.63 -2.89
CA SER A 33 1.80 -5.49 -2.24
C SER A 33 1.28 -4.21 -2.87
N VAL A 34 0.94 -3.22 -2.03
CA VAL A 34 0.61 -1.85 -2.48
C VAL A 34 1.71 -0.94 -1.95
N THR A 35 2.48 -0.35 -2.86
CA THR A 35 3.66 0.46 -2.51
C THR A 35 3.58 1.83 -3.12
N THR A 36 4.25 2.79 -2.49
CA THR A 36 4.46 4.14 -3.03
C THR A 36 5.85 4.64 -2.66
N ARG A 37 6.31 5.70 -3.33
CA ARG A 37 7.55 6.40 -2.98
C ARG A 37 7.19 7.68 -2.26
N GLY A 38 7.79 7.89 -1.09
CA GLY A 38 7.63 9.12 -0.33
C GLY A 38 8.38 9.08 0.99
N ASP A 39 8.07 10.06 1.83
CA ASP A 39 8.72 10.32 3.10
C ASP A 39 7.82 10.01 4.31
N ALA A 40 8.28 10.38 5.50
CA ALA A 40 7.53 10.19 6.74
C ALA A 40 6.21 10.98 6.76
N ALA A 41 6.14 12.13 6.08
CA ALA A 41 4.90 12.92 5.99
C ALA A 41 3.85 12.18 5.14
N LEU A 42 4.27 11.54 4.04
CA LEU A 42 3.39 10.69 3.25
C LEU A 42 2.91 9.47 4.06
N LEU A 43 3.78 8.84 4.84
CA LEU A 43 3.39 7.75 5.73
C LEU A 43 2.31 8.19 6.73
N ALA A 44 2.46 9.36 7.35
CA ALA A 44 1.44 9.91 8.25
C ALA A 44 0.09 10.11 7.53
N ARG A 45 0.10 10.59 6.28
CA ARG A 45 -1.13 10.69 5.47
C ARG A 45 -1.76 9.33 5.18
N ILE A 46 -0.96 8.32 4.86
CA ILE A 46 -1.44 6.95 4.59
C ILE A 46 -2.09 6.34 5.84
N THR A 47 -1.45 6.47 7.01
CA THR A 47 -2.02 5.98 8.27
C THR A 47 -3.32 6.70 8.64
N ALA A 48 -3.43 8.00 8.35
CA ALA A 48 -4.66 8.77 8.54
C ALA A 48 -5.81 8.31 7.61
N GLN A 49 -5.53 7.63 6.50
CA GLN A 49 -6.54 6.97 5.65
C GLN A 49 -7.00 5.61 6.18
N GLY A 50 -6.51 5.18 7.35
CA GLY A 50 -6.91 3.92 8.00
C GLY A 50 -5.92 2.77 7.83
N PHE A 51 -4.84 2.95 7.06
CA PHE A 51 -3.78 1.95 6.89
C PHE A 51 -2.74 2.04 8.02
N LYS A 52 -3.15 1.71 9.25
CA LYS A 52 -2.32 1.89 10.46
C LYS A 52 -1.05 1.05 10.45
N ASP A 53 -1.09 -0.11 9.79
CA ASP A 53 0.04 -1.03 9.67
C ASP A 53 0.95 -0.70 8.47
N ALA A 54 0.77 0.46 7.82
CA ALA A 54 1.69 0.90 6.78
C ALA A 54 3.08 1.18 7.37
N TYR A 55 4.13 0.80 6.65
CA TYR A 55 5.51 0.96 7.08
C TYR A 55 6.44 1.32 5.93
N VAL A 56 7.59 1.90 6.25
CA VAL A 56 8.66 2.16 5.28
C VAL A 56 9.41 0.86 5.01
N LEU A 57 9.52 0.49 3.73
CA LEU A 57 10.37 -0.62 3.31
C LEU A 57 11.84 -0.23 3.50
N LYS A 58 12.55 -0.96 4.36
CA LYS A 58 14.00 -0.88 4.44
C LYS A 58 14.57 -1.68 3.26
N ARG A 59 15.23 -1.00 2.34
CA ARG A 59 15.98 -1.64 1.24
C ARG A 59 17.41 -1.87 1.67
#